data_AF-A0AA36DCR6-F1
#
_entry.id   AF-A0AA36DCR6-F1
#
_cell.length_a   1.000
_cell.length_b   1.000
_cell.length_c   1.000
_cell.angle_alpha   90.00
_cell.angle_beta   90.00
_cell.angle_gamma   90.00
#
_symmetry.space_group_name_H-M   'P 1'
#
loop_
_entity.id
_entity.type
_entity.pdbx_description
1 polymer ?
#
loop_
_entity_poly.entity_id
_entity_poly.type
_entity_poly.pdbx_seq_one_letter_code
_entity_poly.pdbx_strand_id
1 'polypeptide(L)'
;MSVLDAIRPFLVGFVQPDVHIRISSHETINILCVGTTLVSEIYKFVAFYYNIKKHSFFLTFGMDPNVMLNPRITVADALSLQTTPGHTLYMTVVERLD
;
A
#
# COMPACT_ATOMS: atom_id res chain seq x y z
N MET A 1 -28.34 21.20 15.23
CA MET A 1 -27.17 20.54 14.62
C MET A 1 -27.67 19.26 13.98
N SER A 2 -27.49 19.08 12.66
CA SER A 2 -28.06 17.95 11.92
C SER A 2 -27.27 16.67 12.21
N VAL A 3 -27.95 15.52 12.30
CA VAL A 3 -27.30 14.20 12.34
C VAL A 3 -26.34 14.08 11.16
N LEU A 4 -26.72 14.58 9.98
CA LEU A 4 -25.88 14.57 8.78
C LEU A 4 -24.54 15.32 8.95
N ASP A 5 -24.50 16.39 9.75
CA ASP A 5 -23.26 17.13 10.04
C ASP A 5 -22.37 16.40 11.04
N ALA A 6 -22.96 15.58 11.92
CA ALA A 6 -22.23 14.76 12.90
C ALA A 6 -21.58 13.51 12.26
N ILE A 7 -22.20 12.95 11.21
CA ILE A 7 -21.64 11.80 10.45
C ILE A 7 -20.80 12.21 9.24
N ARG A 8 -20.84 13.47 8.78
CA ARG A 8 -20.00 13.96 7.67
C ARG A 8 -18.49 13.70 7.88
N PRO A 9 -17.90 13.93 9.07
CA PRO A 9 -16.51 13.58 9.34
C PRO A 9 -16.24 12.08 9.25
N PHE A 10 -17.24 11.24 9.56
CA PHE A 10 -17.14 9.78 9.47
C PHE A 10 -17.34 9.25 8.03
N LEU A 11 -18.15 9.92 7.21
CA LEU A 11 -18.39 9.58 5.80
C LEU A 11 -17.28 10.10 4.87
N VAL A 12 -16.62 11.21 5.23
CA VAL A 12 -15.48 11.79 4.48
C VAL A 12 -14.14 11.21 4.96
N GLY A 13 -14.11 10.59 6.15
CA GLY A 13 -12.89 10.09 6.80
C GLY A 13 -12.42 8.69 6.40
N PHE A 14 -13.12 7.97 5.53
CA PHE A 14 -12.71 6.65 5.05
C PHE A 14 -12.62 6.61 3.52
N VAL A 15 -11.80 7.48 2.92
CA VAL A 15 -11.30 7.19 1.58
C VAL A 15 -10.41 5.96 1.73
N GLN A 16 -10.91 4.80 1.30
CA GLN A 16 -10.09 3.60 1.20
C GLN A 16 -9.09 3.83 0.07
N PRO A 17 -7.79 3.97 0.37
CA PRO A 17 -6.80 4.01 -0.69
C PRO A 17 -6.81 2.70 -1.47
N ASP A 18 -6.73 2.84 -2.78
CA ASP A 18 -6.54 1.70 -3.66
C ASP A 18 -5.05 1.39 -3.71
N VAL A 19 -4.63 0.17 -3.40
CA VAL A 19 -3.20 -0.18 -3.42
C VAL A 19 -2.97 -1.15 -4.56
N HIS A 20 -2.16 -0.71 -5.52
CA HIS A 20 -1.80 -1.45 -6.72
C HIS A 20 -0.40 -2.00 -6.54
N ILE A 21 -0.30 -3.29 -6.30
CA ILE A 21 0.97 -3.98 -6.11
C ILE A 21 1.33 -4.67 -7.42
N ARG A 22 2.32 -4.13 -8.11
CA ARG A 22 2.96 -4.77 -9.25
C ARG A 22 3.99 -5.77 -8.76
N ILE A 23 3.94 -6.98 -9.27
CA ILE A 23 4.72 -8.10 -8.72
C ILE A 23 5.70 -8.62 -9.76
N SER A 24 5.28 -8.61 -11.01
CA SER A 24 6.13 -8.82 -12.17
C SER A 24 5.73 -7.84 -13.27
N SER A 25 6.42 -7.87 -14.41
CA SER A 25 6.07 -7.06 -15.59
C SER A 25 4.65 -7.32 -16.11
N HIS A 26 3.99 -8.41 -15.69
CA HIS A 26 2.70 -8.85 -16.23
C HIS A 26 1.61 -9.03 -15.17
N GLU A 27 1.95 -8.86 -13.88
CA GLU A 27 1.02 -9.16 -12.79
C GLU A 27 0.89 -7.98 -11.83
N THR A 28 -0.35 -7.57 -11.59
CA THR A 28 -0.72 -6.52 -10.63
C THR A 28 -1.88 -7.01 -9.78
N ILE A 29 -1.76 -6.86 -8.47
CA ILE A 29 -2.83 -7.13 -7.51
C ILE A 29 -3.34 -5.79 -6.98
N ASN A 30 -4.67 -5.66 -6.94
CA ASN A 30 -5.32 -4.55 -6.26
C ASN A 30 -5.80 -5.03 -4.89
N ILE A 31 -5.37 -4.34 -3.84
CA ILE A 31 -5.87 -4.58 -2.47
C ILE A 31 -6.59 -3.33 -1.97
N LEU A 32 -7.78 -3.55 -1.42
CA LEU A 32 -8.50 -2.53 -0.68
C LEU A 32 -8.05 -2.59 0.77
N CYS A 33 -7.55 -1.47 1.28
CA CYS A 33 -7.18 -1.35 2.68
C CYS A 33 -7.60 0.02 3.22
N VAL A 34 -7.64 0.17 4.54
CA VAL A 34 -7.87 1.47 5.17
C VAL A 34 -6.54 2.22 5.26
N GLY A 35 -6.57 3.56 5.21
CA GLY A 35 -5.34 4.37 5.26
C GLY A 35 -4.46 4.13 6.50
N THR A 36 -5.05 3.69 7.61
CA THR A 36 -4.34 3.33 8.85
C THR A 36 -3.66 1.96 8.81
N THR A 37 -3.85 1.17 7.74
CA THR A 37 -3.20 -0.12 7.56
C THR A 37 -1.69 0.07 7.55
N LEU A 38 -0.96 -0.73 8.34
CA LEU A 38 0.50 -0.70 8.30
C LEU A 38 1.01 -1.36 7.03
N VAL A 39 2.05 -0.79 6.45
CA VAL A 39 2.74 -1.38 5.30
C VAL A 39 3.23 -2.79 5.61
N SER A 40 3.61 -3.09 6.86
CA SER A 40 3.99 -4.45 7.28
C SER A 40 2.90 -5.50 7.04
N GLU A 41 1.62 -5.12 7.07
CA GLU A 41 0.51 -6.04 6.77
C GLU A 41 0.43 -6.33 5.28
N ILE A 42 0.75 -5.34 4.43
CA ILE A 42 0.88 -5.55 2.98
C ILE A 42 2.01 -6.55 2.68
N TYR A 43 3.15 -6.40 3.35
CA TYR A 43 4.25 -7.38 3.24
C TYR A 43 3.81 -8.80 3.61
N LYS A 44 3.02 -8.96 4.69
CA LYS A 44 2.51 -10.29 5.08
C LYS A 44 1.54 -10.85 4.05
N PHE A 45 0.65 -10.01 3.53
CA PHE A 45 -0.31 -10.40 2.49
C PHE A 45 0.42 -10.89 1.23
N VAL A 46 1.39 -10.12 0.72
CA VAL A 46 2.18 -10.51 -0.46
C VAL A 46 2.94 -11.81 -0.22
N ALA A 47 3.61 -11.93 0.94
CA ALA A 47 4.34 -13.14 1.31
C ALA A 47 3.42 -14.38 1.34
N PHE A 48 2.22 -14.24 1.90
CA PHE A 48 1.22 -15.30 1.97
C PHE A 48 0.67 -15.66 0.59
N TYR A 49 0.27 -14.66 -0.20
CA TYR A 49 -0.34 -14.86 -1.51
C TYR A 49 0.59 -15.59 -2.49
N TYR A 50 1.87 -15.24 -2.50
CA TYR A 50 2.87 -15.85 -3.40
C TYR A 50 3.63 -17.03 -2.79
N ASN A 51 3.35 -17.38 -1.53
CA ASN A 51 4.10 -18.40 -0.80
C ASN A 51 5.63 -18.12 -0.82
N ILE A 52 6.01 -16.85 -0.69
CA ILE A 52 7.42 -16.40 -0.67
C ILE A 52 7.84 -16.02 0.76
N LYS A 53 9.12 -16.23 1.08
CA LYS A 53 9.64 -15.86 2.40
C LYS A 53 9.69 -14.33 2.50
N LYS A 54 9.20 -13.76 3.61
CA LYS A 54 9.21 -12.31 3.84
C LYS A 54 10.59 -11.64 3.68
N HIS A 55 11.67 -12.37 3.90
CA HIS A 55 13.04 -11.85 3.79
C HIS A 55 13.61 -11.91 2.38
N SER A 56 12.98 -12.64 1.45
CA SER A 56 13.45 -12.79 0.07
C SER A 56 12.95 -11.69 -0.87
N PHE A 57 12.26 -10.67 -0.37
CA PHE A 57 11.79 -9.55 -1.17
C PHE A 57 11.68 -8.25 -0.37
N PHE A 58 11.55 -7.14 -1.08
CA PHE A 58 11.15 -5.85 -0.53
C PHE A 58 10.10 -5.17 -1.41
N LEU A 59 9.35 -4.25 -0.83
CA LEU A 59 8.40 -3.41 -1.55
C LEU A 59 9.02 -2.03 -1.81
N THR A 60 8.80 -1.49 -3.00
CA THR A 60 9.22 -0.13 -3.37
C THR A 60 8.05 0.72 -3.83
N PHE A 61 8.22 2.04 -3.81
CA PHE A 61 7.20 2.96 -4.34
C PHE A 61 7.18 2.97 -5.87
N GLY A 62 5.99 2.87 -6.45
CA GLY A 62 5.78 2.96 -7.89
C GLY A 62 6.63 1.96 -8.66
N MET A 63 7.34 2.46 -9.67
CA MET A 63 8.31 1.69 -10.46
C MET A 63 9.76 1.94 -10.07
N ASP A 64 10.04 2.77 -9.05
CA ASP A 64 11.41 3.08 -8.66
C ASP A 64 11.94 2.00 -7.70
N PRO A 65 12.91 1.16 -8.10
CA PRO A 65 13.45 0.12 -7.25
C PRO A 65 14.31 0.67 -6.10
N ASN A 66 14.68 1.96 -6.12
CA ASN A 66 15.61 2.54 -5.14
C ASN A 66 14.92 3.10 -3.90
N VAL A 67 13.60 3.27 -3.93
CA VAL A 67 12.85 3.84 -2.80
C VAL A 67 12.13 2.72 -2.06
N MET A 68 12.83 2.13 -1.09
CA MET A 68 12.26 1.09 -0.22
C MET A 68 11.16 1.66 0.67
N LEU A 69 10.05 0.92 0.77
CA LEU A 69 8.95 1.26 1.66
C LEU A 69 9.26 0.82 3.09
N ASN A 70 9.22 1.77 4.03
CA ASN A 70 9.38 1.48 5.44
C ASN A 70 8.17 0.66 5.94
N PRO A 71 8.34 -0.55 6.47
CA PRO A 71 7.21 -1.38 6.91
C PRO A 71 6.47 -0.83 8.13
N ARG A 72 7.01 0.18 8.82
CA ARG A 72 6.43 0.77 10.04
C ARG A 72 5.46 1.92 9.80
N ILE A 73 5.38 2.45 8.57
CA ILE A 73 4.47 3.56 8.25
C ILE A 73 3.09 3.03 7.85
N THR A 74 2.08 3.90 7.91
CA THR A 74 0.74 3.57 7.42
C THR A 74 0.64 3.74 5.90
N VAL A 75 -0.40 3.18 5.28
CA VAL A 75 -0.68 3.38 3.84
C VAL A 75 -0.95 4.86 3.53
N ALA A 76 -1.63 5.59 4.42
CA ALA A 76 -1.84 7.02 4.27
C ALA A 76 -0.53 7.82 4.29
N ASP A 77 0.40 7.45 5.18
CA ASP A 77 1.73 8.06 5.21
C ASP A 77 2.53 7.71 3.94
N ALA A 78 2.46 6.45 3.50
CA ALA A 78 3.10 5.99 2.28
C ALA A 78 2.58 6.76 1.05
N LEU A 79 1.27 6.96 0.93
CA LEU A 79 0.65 7.76 -0.13
C LEU A 79 1.16 9.20 -0.14
N SER A 80 1.34 9.78 1.04
CA SER A 80 1.85 11.15 1.19
C SER A 80 3.31 11.29 0.73
N LEU A 81 4.07 10.18 0.73
CA LEU A 81 5.45 10.11 0.23
C LEU A 81 5.53 9.82 -1.27
N GLN A 82 4.45 9.34 -1.89
CA GLN A 82 4.42 9.06 -3.31
C GLN A 82 4.36 10.37 -4.11
N THR A 83 5.24 10.52 -5.09
CA THR A 83 5.28 11.71 -5.97
C THR A 83 4.17 11.74 -7.00
N THR A 84 3.53 10.60 -7.26
CA THR A 84 2.41 10.48 -8.20
C THR A 84 1.11 10.89 -7.51
N PRO A 85 0.41 11.94 -8.00
CA PRO A 85 -0.84 12.40 -7.40
C PRO A 85 -1.95 11.34 -7.56
N GLY A 86 -2.69 11.09 -6.47
CA GLY A 86 -3.84 10.18 -6.48
C GLY A 86 -4.14 9.57 -5.11
N HIS A 87 -5.21 8.76 -5.06
CA HIS A 87 -5.54 7.90 -3.92
C HIS A 87 -5.03 6.46 -4.11
N THR A 88 -4.14 6.27 -5.09
CA THR A 88 -3.64 4.97 -5.49
C THR A 88 -2.18 4.82 -5.09
N LEU A 89 -1.89 3.90 -4.18
CA LEU A 89 -0.52 3.57 -3.77
C LEU A 89 0.01 2.52 -4.73
N TYR A 90 0.99 2.89 -5.54
CA TYR A 90 1.68 1.93 -6.41
C TYR A 90 2.85 1.33 -5.65
N MET A 91 2.94 0.01 -5.65
CA MET A 91 4.03 -0.73 -5.01
C MET A 91 4.63 -1.71 -6.00
N THR A 92 5.94 -1.89 -6.01
CA THR A 92 6.58 -2.99 -6.75
C THR A 92 7.20 -3.99 -5.78
N VAL A 93 6.96 -5.29 -5.99
CA VAL A 93 7.69 -6.38 -5.32
C VAL A 93 9.01 -6.57 -6.03
N VAL A 94 10.11 -6.48 -5.29
CA VAL A 94 11.46 -6.71 -5.80
C VAL A 94 12.05 -7.90 -5.05
N GLU A 95 12.36 -8.98 -5.77
CA GLU A 95 13.05 -10.13 -5.20
C GLU A 95 14.48 -9.77 -4.82
N ARG A 96 14.92 -10.28 -3.66
CA ARG A 96 16.33 -10.29 -3.29
C ARG A 96 16.96 -11.52 -3.91
N LEU A 97 17.83 -11.30 -4.88
CA LEU A 97 18.76 -12.32 -5.36
C LEU A 97 19.78 -12.53 -4.22
N ASP A 98 19.58 -13.58 -3.43
CA ASP A 98 20.64 -14.18 -2.60
C ASP A 98 21.69 -14.85 -3.51
#